data_AF-A0A841RL10-F1
#
_entry.id   AF-A0A841RL10-F1
#
_cell.length_a   1.000
_cell.length_b   1.000
_cell.length_c   1.000
_cell.angle_alpha   90.00
_cell.angle_beta   90.00
_cell.angle_gamma   90.00
#
_symmetry.space_group_name_H-M   'P 1'
#
loop_
_entity.id
_entity.type
_entity.pdbx_description
1 polymer ?
#
loop_
_entity_poly.entity_id
_entity_poly.type
_entity_poly.pdbx_seq_one_letter_code
_entity_poly.pdbx_strand_id
1 'polypeptide(L)' 'MKYNVYNHELSVGNIYVSSVSGSSLFVIGDSHVVELQSLFDTPPESYIVLGNNEVVQSDVQIGAQDG' A
#
# COMPACT_ATOMS: atom_id res chain seq x y z
N MET A 1 -14.58 19.71 -30.51
CA MET A 1 -13.28 19.47 -29.86
C MET A 1 -12.39 18.72 -30.85
N LYS A 2 -11.15 19.15 -31.07
CA LYS A 2 -10.21 18.49 -32.00
C LYS A 2 -9.21 17.69 -31.16
N TYR A 3 -9.36 16.36 -31.12
CA TYR A 3 -8.46 15.47 -30.39
C TYR A 3 -7.47 14.89 -31.40
N ASN A 4 -6.21 15.31 -31.29
CA ASN A 4 -5.13 14.80 -32.14
C ASN A 4 -4.43 13.68 -31.38
N VAL A 5 -4.43 12.47 -31.96
CA VAL A 5 -3.68 11.33 -31.45
C VAL A 5 -2.39 11.22 -32.26
N TYR A 6 -1.26 11.39 -31.59
CA TYR A 6 0.06 11.16 -32.16
C TYR A 6 0.59 9.85 -31.60
N ASN A 7 0.79 8.85 -32.46
CA ASN A 7 1.49 7.63 -32.08
C ASN A 7 2.95 7.77 -32.54
N HIS A 8 3.87 8.04 -31.61
CA HIS A 8 5.28 8.37 -31.87
C HIS A 8 6.15 7.16 -32.26
N GLU A 9 5.58 6.13 -32.88
CA GLU A 9 6.30 4.88 -33.22
C GLU A 9 7.04 4.29 -32.01
N LEU A 10 6.38 4.17 -30.85
CA LEU A 10 6.98 3.56 -29.67
C LEU A 10 7.36 2.09 -29.96
N SER A 11 8.60 1.87 -30.38
CA SER A 11 9.14 0.56 -30.70
C SER A 11 9.79 -0.01 -29.45
N VAL A 12 9.05 -0.86 -28.76
CA VAL A 12 9.53 -1.57 -27.58
C VAL A 12 10.22 -2.85 -28.02
N GLY A 13 11.53 -2.91 -27.79
CA GLY A 13 12.33 -4.12 -28.01
C GLY A 13 12.10 -5.18 -26.92
N ASN A 14 13.06 -6.09 -26.75
CA ASN A 14 12.94 -7.11 -25.71
C ASN A 14 13.06 -6.51 -24.31
N ILE A 15 12.09 -6.83 -23.46
CA ILE A 15 12.09 -6.46 -22.04
C ILE A 15 12.18 -7.73 -21.22
N TYR A 16 13.11 -7.74 -20.27
CA TYR A 16 13.27 -8.84 -19.32
C TYR A 16 13.18 -8.29 -17.90
N VAL A 17 12.12 -8.68 -17.18
CA VAL A 17 11.92 -8.33 -15.76
C VAL A 17 12.16 -9.59 -14.94
N SER A 18 13.22 -9.59 -14.13
CA SER A 18 13.64 -10.75 -13.33
C SER A 18 12.86 -10.90 -12.02
N SER A 19 12.42 -9.79 -11.43
CA SER A 19 11.65 -9.75 -10.19
C SER A 19 11.00 -8.38 -10.02
N VAL A 20 9.86 -8.33 -9.34
CA VAL A 20 9.24 -7.10 -8.82
C VAL A 20 8.91 -7.30 -7.33
N SER A 21 9.02 -6.26 -6.52
CA SER A 21 8.60 -6.30 -5.11
C SER A 21 7.11 -6.01 -4.96
N GLY A 22 6.58 -6.10 -3.73
CA GLY A 22 5.26 -5.58 -3.42
C GLY A 22 5.12 -4.10 -3.81
N SER A 23 3.93 -3.72 -4.28
CA SER A 23 3.61 -2.35 -4.73
C SER A 23 4.47 -1.80 -5.88
N SER A 24 4.73 -2.62 -6.92
CA SER A 24 5.48 -2.19 -8.10
C SER A 24 4.59 -1.96 -9.32
N LEU A 25 4.94 -0.97 -10.13
CA LEU A 25 4.29 -0.71 -11.43
C LEU A 25 5.36 -0.51 -12.51
N PHE A 26 5.20 -1.20 -13.64
CA PHE A 26 6.05 -1.04 -14.82
C PHE A 26 5.18 -0.58 -15.99
N VAL A 27 5.41 0.65 -16.48
CA VAL A 27 4.63 1.28 -17.56
C VAL A 27 5.55 1.65 -18.71
N ILE A 28 5.08 1.42 -19.93
CA ILE A 28 5.73 1.84 -21.17
C ILE A 28 4.73 2.68 -21.97
N GLY A 29 5.17 3.84 -22.41
CA GLY A 29 4.28 4.86 -22.96
C GLY A 29 3.65 5.71 -21.86
N ASP A 30 2.58 6.40 -22.21
CA ASP A 30 2.11 7.56 -21.47
C ASP A 30 1.06 7.13 -20.45
N SER A 31 1.14 7.66 -19.23
CA SER A 31 0.04 7.61 -18.26
C SER A 31 -0.27 9.02 -17.77
N HIS A 32 -1.54 9.39 -17.82
CA HIS A 32 -2.00 10.70 -17.38
C HIS A 32 -2.03 10.80 -15.85
N VAL A 33 -2.43 9.72 -15.16
CA VAL A 33 -2.44 9.61 -13.71
C VAL A 33 -2.12 8.17 -13.34
N VAL A 34 -1.26 7.99 -12.34
CA VAL A 34 -1.00 6.71 -11.70
C VAL A 34 -1.15 6.91 -10.19
N GLU A 35 -2.10 6.22 -9.58
CA GLU A 35 -2.31 6.25 -8.14
C GLU A 35 -2.02 4.86 -7.56
N LEU A 36 -1.06 4.81 -6.64
CA LEU A 36 -0.71 3.60 -5.89
C LEU A 36 -1.13 3.84 -4.44
N GLN A 37 -1.94 2.93 -3.90
CA GLN A 37 -2.38 2.96 -2.52
C GLN A 37 -1.75 1.79 -1.78
N SER A 38 -1.24 2.05 -0.59
CA SER A 38 -0.80 1.02 0.36
C SER A 38 -1.63 1.21 1.62
N LEU A 39 -2.51 0.26 1.90
CA LEU A 39 -3.18 0.18 3.19
C LEU A 39 -2.24 -0.55 4.15
N PHE A 40 -1.78 0.13 5.19
CA PHE A 40 -1.22 -0.57 6.35
C PHE A 40 -2.37 -1.27 7.07
N ASP A 41 -2.33 -2.59 7.14
CA ASP A 41 -3.31 -3.42 7.86
C ASP A 41 -3.03 -3.46 9.37
N THR A 42 -2.18 -2.55 9.87
CA THR A 42 -1.93 -2.41 11.31
C THR A 42 -2.93 -1.39 11.85
N PRO A 43 -3.99 -1.82 12.56
CA PRO A 43 -4.88 -0.90 13.24
C PRO A 43 -4.07 -0.05 14.25
N PRO A 44 -4.41 1.23 14.46
CA PRO A 44 -3.62 2.17 15.27
C PRO A 44 -3.40 1.71 16.72
N GLU A 45 -4.24 0.81 17.23
CA GLU A 45 -4.15 0.18 18.54
C GLU A 45 -3.00 -0.85 18.65
N SER A 46 -2.44 -1.30 17.52
CA SER A 46 -1.35 -2.29 17.47
C SER A 46 0.06 -1.66 17.53
N TYR A 47 0.16 -0.35 17.76
CA TYR A 47 1.45 0.34 17.94
C TYR A 47 2.06 0.01 19.30
N ILE A 48 2.84 -1.06 19.38
CA ILE A 48 3.61 -1.42 20.59
C ILE A 48 4.90 -0.60 20.60
N VAL A 49 4.93 0.49 21.35
CA VAL A 49 6.17 1.18 21.73
C VAL A 49 6.89 0.31 22.75
N LEU A 50 7.84 -0.52 22.31
CA LEU A 50 8.85 -1.10 23.21
C LEU A 50 9.91 -0.06 23.55
N GLY A 51 9.46 1.08 24.07
CA GLY A 51 10.27 1.90 24.96
C GLY A 51 10.15 1.25 26.32
N ASN A 52 11.27 1.03 26.98
CA ASN A 52 11.35 0.68 28.38
C ASN A 52 10.68 1.79 29.22
N ASN A 53 9.35 1.77 29.29
CA ASN A 53 8.45 2.34 30.30
C ASN A 53 6.99 1.99 29.94
N GLU A 54 6.46 1.03 30.69
CA GLU A 54 5.05 0.71 30.99
C GLU A 54 3.98 0.93 29.90
N VAL A 55 3.41 -0.18 29.42
CA VAL A 55 2.10 -0.20 28.77
C VAL A 55 1.03 -0.45 29.84
N VAL A 56 0.23 0.57 30.14
CA VAL A 56 -1.04 0.42 30.86
C VAL A 56 -2.10 0.05 29.82
N GLN A 57 -2.60 -1.18 29.86
CA GLN A 57 -3.80 -1.55 29.13
C GLN A 57 -4.97 -1.59 30.12
N SER A 58 -5.76 -0.52 30.16
CA SER A 58 -7.04 -0.53 30.87
C SER A 58 -8.13 -1.05 29.94
N ASP A 59 -8.49 -2.32 30.08
CA ASP A 59 -9.82 -2.81 29.74
C ASP A 59 -10.25 -3.84 30.78
N VAL A 60 -10.70 -3.33 31.92
CA VAL A 60 -11.48 -4.10 32.88
C VAL A 60 -12.88 -4.29 32.27
N GLN A 61 -13.12 -5.45 31.65
CA GLN A 61 -14.47 -5.99 31.54
C GLN A 61 -14.62 -7.14 32.53
N ILE A 62 -15.11 -6.81 33.73
CA ILE A 62 -15.65 -7.81 34.67
C ILE A 62 -17.00 -8.25 34.10
N GLY A 63 -16.96 -9.27 33.24
CA GLY A 63 -18.11 -9.92 32.65
C GLY A 63 -18.12 -11.40 33.01
N ALA A 64 -19.11 -11.77 33.81
CA ALA A 64 -19.53 -13.12 34.22
C ALA A 64 -18.70 -13.81 35.33
N GLN A 65 -19.32 -13.95 36.51
CA GLN A 65 -19.88 -15.21 37.01
C GLN A 65 -20.16 -15.08 38.51
N ASP A 66 -21.43 -15.12 38.92
CA ASP A 66 -21.77 -15.87 40.13
C ASP A 66 -23.20 -16.39 40.05
N GLY A 67 -23.40 -17.57 40.64
CA GLY A 67 -24.58 -18.43 40.51
C GLY A 67 -25.85 -17.96 41.22
#